data_AF-A0A0M0KBW1-F1
#
_entry.id   AF-A0A0M0KBW1-F1
#
_cell.length_a   1.000
_cell.length_b   1.000
_cell.length_c   1.000
_cell.angle_alpha   90.00
_cell.angle_beta   90.00
_cell.angle_gamma   90.00
#
_symmetry.space_group_name_H-M   'P 1'
#
loop_
_entity.id
_entity.type
_entity.pdbx_description
1 polymer ?
#
loop_
_entity_poly.entity_id
_entity_poly.type
_entity_poly.pdbx_seq_one_letter_code
_entity_poly.pdbx_strand_id
1 'polypeptide(L)'
;MLNTINNNTLASPASAQAARYPTDGTTPPPKERPSLMFYTCFDERECSFRRYIEACATSANEIETFGVPGFFHLAIRHYKACPGSKEWISAPEGSVPPAGHKMVEVEKNPKHTARARLVARFGWLFETWSLNPFTSLVCGASLSVCNLVHLWMVSCLPTARRKLADMCMECFVPPSETDFDIPFTTEEAAARLKQMFHNIGIRQHFAPLVIALAHGSRTVNNPFDAAYNCGACGGRSGGANARMFARCANDPAIRQALDEKFGIVIPSDTWFVGGYHDTTADLVELYDLEAVPATHKQALERAIAILENSRCKNALERSAKFIGIVGFGTEQISTPAQAIAHVKTRSVDIGQARPELGHATNASVVVGRRVLTKGCFLDRRPFLPSYDPFNDDDRGSNLETILAPALIVASGINLEYLFSTISGGAGTKAPMNLVGHFGVSQGSAGDLLVGLPTQMGEWQTPVRALYVIDAPVSRVEDVLKRRNELANLVYNDWVRMVIRDPVSKDFYRQEGGSFKLLSPDAYDLPPGAATHTVSGSTTHTTHTAKLVYPPTTAKVEHVSPAPQMNWRFLGPADCSR
;
A
#
# COMPACT_ATOMS: atom_id res chain seq x y z
N MET A 1 -13.08 23.13 50.66
CA MET A 1 -14.28 22.81 51.48
C MET A 1 -14.79 21.48 50.93
N LEU A 2 -14.25 20.34 51.35
CA LEU A 2 -14.60 19.58 52.55
C LEU A 2 -16.11 19.33 52.72
N ASN A 3 -16.43 18.03 52.75
CA ASN A 3 -17.56 17.34 53.39
C ASN A 3 -18.89 17.25 52.59
N THR A 4 -19.59 16.11 52.47
CA THR A 4 -19.41 14.74 53.01
C THR A 4 -20.48 13.79 52.42
N ILE A 5 -20.09 12.52 52.22
CA ILE A 5 -20.83 11.26 52.54
C ILE A 5 -22.08 10.86 51.72
N ASN A 6 -21.95 9.75 50.98
CA ASN A 6 -22.66 8.51 51.33
C ASN A 6 -21.95 7.26 50.77
N ASN A 7 -21.26 6.55 51.67
CA ASN A 7 -20.86 5.16 51.52
C ASN A 7 -22.03 4.26 51.94
N ASN A 8 -22.46 3.35 51.07
CA ASN A 8 -22.76 1.95 51.37
C ASN A 8 -23.66 1.34 50.28
N THR A 9 -23.04 0.65 49.33
CA THR A 9 -23.39 -0.75 48.98
C THR A 9 -22.23 -1.29 48.17
N LEU A 10 -21.26 -1.86 48.89
CA LEU A 10 -20.22 -2.73 48.35
C LEU A 10 -20.92 -4.00 47.81
N ALA A 11 -21.27 -3.99 46.52
CA ALA A 11 -21.33 -5.23 45.77
C ALA A 11 -19.89 -5.59 45.41
N SER A 12 -19.40 -6.68 46.01
CA SER A 12 -18.16 -7.36 45.66
C SER A 12 -17.96 -7.34 44.13
N PRO A 13 -16.77 -6.98 43.60
CA PRO A 13 -16.43 -7.35 42.25
C PRO A 13 -16.31 -8.87 42.27
N ALA A 14 -17.38 -9.55 41.87
CA ALA A 14 -17.31 -10.95 41.49
C ALA A 14 -16.14 -11.03 40.51
N SER A 15 -15.11 -11.76 40.93
CA SER A 15 -13.92 -12.04 40.18
C SER A 15 -14.30 -12.31 38.73
N ALA A 16 -14.00 -11.36 37.84
CA ALA A 16 -13.90 -11.65 36.43
C ALA A 16 -12.78 -12.66 36.30
N GLN A 17 -13.13 -13.94 36.33
CA GLN A 17 -12.29 -15.02 35.87
C GLN A 17 -11.84 -14.60 34.49
N ALA A 18 -10.58 -14.14 34.39
CA ALA A 18 -9.86 -14.06 33.14
C ALA A 18 -10.16 -15.37 32.43
N ALA A 19 -10.82 -15.29 31.28
CA ALA A 19 -11.10 -16.43 30.44
C ALA A 19 -9.76 -16.98 29.94
N ARG A 20 -9.09 -17.74 30.81
CA ARG A 20 -8.14 -18.76 30.42
C ARG A 20 -8.88 -19.64 29.44
N TYR A 21 -8.17 -20.03 28.37
CA TYR A 21 -8.57 -21.02 27.37
C TYR A 21 -9.69 -21.94 27.87
N PRO A 22 -10.77 -22.16 27.09
CA PRO A 22 -11.54 -23.37 27.26
C PRO A 22 -10.52 -24.52 27.22
N THR A 23 -10.28 -25.15 28.37
CA THR A 23 -9.59 -26.44 28.48
C THR A 23 -10.50 -27.57 28.00
N ASP A 24 -11.42 -27.28 27.07
CA ASP A 24 -12.00 -28.30 26.23
C ASP A 24 -10.89 -28.71 25.28
N GLY A 25 -10.33 -29.90 25.53
CA GLY A 25 -9.19 -30.50 24.87
C GLY A 25 -9.34 -30.74 23.36
N THR A 26 -10.14 -29.94 22.66
CA THR A 26 -10.06 -29.75 21.22
C THR A 26 -8.99 -28.69 20.95
N THR A 27 -7.73 -29.12 20.96
CA THR A 27 -6.70 -28.44 20.17
C THR A 27 -7.29 -28.20 18.78
N PRO A 28 -7.25 -26.96 18.23
CA PRO A 28 -7.63 -26.75 16.85
C PRO A 28 -6.85 -27.74 15.99
N PRO A 29 -7.49 -28.38 15.00
CA PRO A 29 -6.87 -29.44 14.22
C PRO A 29 -5.51 -28.95 13.70
N PRO A 30 -4.47 -29.81 13.68
CA PRO A 30 -3.14 -29.42 13.22
C PRO A 30 -3.28 -28.75 11.87
N LYS A 31 -2.90 -27.47 11.79
CA LYS A 31 -3.01 -26.72 10.56
C LYS A 31 -2.02 -27.31 9.58
N GLU A 32 -2.53 -27.93 8.51
CA GLU A 32 -1.69 -28.47 7.46
C GLU A 32 -0.81 -27.34 6.89
N ARG A 33 0.48 -27.64 6.73
CA ARG A 33 1.46 -26.67 6.23
C ARG A 33 1.11 -26.29 4.79
N PRO A 34 0.90 -25.00 4.47
CA PRO A 34 0.59 -24.60 3.11
C PRO A 34 1.81 -24.75 2.19
N SER A 35 1.54 -24.95 0.90
CA SER A 35 2.58 -25.06 -0.12
C SER A 35 3.20 -23.71 -0.45
N LEU A 36 2.40 -22.64 -0.43
CA LEU A 36 2.80 -21.27 -0.69
C LEU A 36 2.20 -20.31 0.34
N MET A 37 2.98 -19.32 0.75
CA MET A 37 2.49 -18.18 1.53
C MET A 37 2.76 -16.87 0.80
N PHE A 38 1.77 -15.97 0.83
CA PHE A 38 1.91 -14.62 0.30
C PHE A 38 1.66 -13.59 1.41
N TYR A 39 2.66 -12.78 1.69
CA TYR A 39 2.51 -11.58 2.51
C TYR A 39 2.33 -10.40 1.55
N THR A 40 1.21 -9.71 1.65
CA THR A 40 0.88 -8.55 0.82
C THR A 40 0.65 -7.35 1.73
N CYS A 41 0.78 -6.12 1.20
CA CYS A 41 0.39 -4.96 1.99
C CYS A 41 -1.08 -5.08 2.46
N PHE A 42 -1.38 -4.58 3.66
CA PHE A 42 -2.77 -4.53 4.15
C PHE A 42 -3.62 -3.47 3.44
N ASP A 43 -3.02 -2.66 2.57
CA ASP A 43 -3.64 -1.68 1.67
C ASP A 43 -4.88 -2.26 0.97
N GLU A 44 -5.95 -1.49 0.87
CA GLU A 44 -7.22 -1.91 0.31
C GLU A 44 -7.11 -2.21 -1.19
N ARG A 45 -6.15 -1.61 -1.89
CA ARG A 45 -5.88 -1.87 -3.30
C ARG A 45 -5.31 -3.27 -3.54
N GLU A 46 -4.70 -3.87 -2.52
CA GLU A 46 -4.22 -5.26 -2.50
C GLU A 46 -5.32 -6.27 -2.14
N CYS A 47 -6.51 -5.81 -1.72
CA CYS A 47 -7.62 -6.69 -1.34
C CYS A 47 -8.05 -7.61 -2.49
N SER A 48 -8.29 -7.03 -3.67
CA SER A 48 -8.67 -7.78 -4.87
C SER A 48 -7.51 -8.65 -5.37
N PHE A 49 -6.28 -8.14 -5.35
CA PHE A 49 -5.09 -8.88 -5.75
C PHE A 49 -4.90 -10.15 -4.91
N ARG A 50 -4.96 -10.02 -3.58
CA ARG A 50 -4.87 -11.16 -2.65
C ARG A 50 -6.01 -12.16 -2.83
N ARG A 51 -7.24 -11.70 -3.11
CA ARG A 51 -8.37 -12.57 -3.43
C ARG A 51 -8.12 -13.40 -4.69
N TYR A 52 -7.52 -12.81 -5.73
CA TYR A 52 -7.18 -13.54 -6.94
C TYR A 52 -6.02 -14.53 -6.75
N ILE A 53 -5.05 -14.22 -5.90
CA ILE A 53 -4.00 -15.17 -5.48
C ILE A 53 -4.64 -16.41 -4.84
N GLU A 54 -5.56 -16.20 -3.90
CA GLU A 54 -6.27 -17.30 -3.23
C GLU A 54 -7.14 -18.10 -4.19
N ALA A 55 -7.75 -17.46 -5.19
CA ALA A 55 -8.58 -18.13 -6.18
C ALA A 55 -7.79 -19.06 -7.12
N CYS A 56 -6.45 -18.96 -7.14
CA CYS A 56 -5.59 -19.88 -7.88
C CYS A 56 -5.28 -21.19 -7.11
N ALA A 57 -5.70 -21.31 -5.84
CA ALA A 57 -5.49 -22.51 -5.05
C ALA A 57 -6.33 -23.69 -5.60
N THR A 58 -5.69 -24.85 -5.69
CA THR A 58 -6.26 -26.14 -6.13
C THR A 58 -6.77 -26.97 -4.95
N SER A 59 -6.28 -26.71 -3.74
CA SER A 59 -6.75 -27.32 -2.50
C SER A 59 -6.97 -26.25 -1.41
N ALA A 60 -7.78 -26.58 -0.40
CA ALA A 60 -8.19 -25.64 0.64
C ALA A 60 -7.02 -24.99 1.42
N ASN A 61 -5.90 -25.71 1.52
CA ASN A 61 -4.70 -25.34 2.28
C ASN A 61 -3.46 -25.11 1.39
N GLU A 62 -3.57 -25.08 0.05
CA GLU A 62 -2.39 -24.86 -0.81
C GLU A 62 -1.76 -23.49 -0.58
N ILE A 63 -2.60 -22.45 -0.49
CA ILE A 63 -2.18 -21.05 -0.44
C ILE A 63 -2.72 -20.39 0.81
N GLU A 64 -1.81 -19.78 1.57
CA GLU A 64 -2.17 -18.90 2.68
C GLU A 64 -1.69 -17.47 2.43
N THR A 65 -2.51 -16.49 2.79
CA THR A 65 -2.24 -15.08 2.53
C THR A 65 -2.40 -14.24 3.79
N PHE A 66 -1.57 -13.19 3.90
CA PHE A 66 -1.59 -12.25 5.01
C PHE A 66 -1.52 -10.82 4.51
N GLY A 67 -2.26 -9.93 5.17
CA GLY A 67 -2.16 -8.49 5.01
C GLY A 67 -1.27 -7.91 6.10
N VAL A 68 -0.11 -7.41 5.73
CA VAL A 68 0.91 -6.88 6.65
C VAL A 68 1.28 -5.45 6.26
N PRO A 69 1.81 -4.61 7.17
CA PRO A 69 2.26 -3.29 6.75
C PRO A 69 3.42 -3.40 5.76
N GLY A 70 3.42 -2.55 4.73
CA GLY A 70 4.41 -2.61 3.63
C GLY A 70 5.88 -2.42 4.07
N PHE A 71 6.13 -1.94 5.29
CA PHE A 71 7.47 -1.84 5.87
C PHE A 71 7.90 -3.09 6.65
N PHE A 72 7.02 -4.09 6.85
CA PHE A 72 7.31 -5.39 7.49
C PHE A 72 7.97 -5.32 8.88
N HIS A 73 7.65 -4.29 9.70
CA HIS A 73 8.34 -4.02 10.99
C HIS A 73 9.83 -3.65 10.88
N LEU A 74 10.31 -3.42 9.65
CA LEU A 74 11.68 -3.03 9.33
C LEU A 74 11.69 -1.56 8.91
N ALA A 75 11.59 -0.67 9.89
CA ALA A 75 11.78 0.77 9.66
C ALA A 75 13.26 1.03 9.29
N ILE A 76 13.49 1.50 8.06
CA ILE A 76 14.83 1.72 7.51
C ILE A 76 14.98 3.13 6.94
N ARG A 77 16.22 3.61 6.96
CA ARG A 77 16.67 4.73 6.14
C ARG A 77 17.21 4.14 4.84
N HIS A 78 16.52 4.37 3.74
CA HIS A 78 16.96 3.88 2.45
C HIS A 78 17.86 4.90 1.77
N TYR A 79 18.97 4.42 1.23
CA TYR A 79 19.90 5.21 0.46
C TYR A 79 20.48 4.37 -0.67
N LYS A 80 20.28 4.81 -1.91
CA LYS A 80 20.91 4.19 -3.07
C LYS A 80 22.22 4.90 -3.38
N ALA A 81 23.35 4.20 -3.43
CA ALA A 81 24.67 4.79 -3.65
C ALA A 81 24.92 5.23 -5.12
N CYS A 82 24.00 6.02 -5.69
CA CYS A 82 24.10 6.60 -7.03
C CYS A 82 24.13 8.14 -6.97
N PRO A 83 24.66 8.84 -7.99
CA PRO A 83 24.70 10.30 -8.01
C PRO A 83 23.31 10.92 -7.87
N GLY A 84 23.17 11.96 -7.05
CA GLY A 84 21.92 12.69 -6.86
C GLY A 84 20.86 11.97 -6.00
N SER A 85 21.17 10.77 -5.50
CA SER A 85 20.33 10.08 -4.52
C SER A 85 20.25 10.88 -3.22
N LYS A 86 19.06 10.92 -2.64
CA LYS A 86 18.85 11.41 -1.27
C LYS A 86 18.51 10.22 -0.40
N GLU A 87 18.81 10.31 0.88
CA GLU A 87 18.29 9.38 1.86
C GLU A 87 16.80 9.66 2.09
N TRP A 88 16.00 8.62 2.28
CA TRP A 88 14.62 8.75 2.75
C TRP A 88 14.28 7.68 3.78
N ILE A 89 13.25 7.96 4.58
CA ILE A 89 12.72 6.99 5.54
C ILE A 89 11.63 6.17 4.85
N SER A 90 11.69 4.85 5.00
CA SER A 90 10.68 3.92 4.49
C SER A 90 9.98 3.24 5.67
N ALA A 91 9.12 4.00 6.33
CA ALA A 91 8.39 3.66 7.55
C ALA A 91 7.17 4.61 7.68
N PRO A 92 6.16 4.29 8.48
CA PRO A 92 5.04 5.20 8.68
C PRO A 92 5.49 6.49 9.37
N GLU A 93 4.75 7.58 9.16
CA GLU A 93 5.03 8.88 9.77
C GLU A 93 5.13 8.75 11.31
N GLY A 94 6.08 9.46 11.92
CA GLY A 94 6.40 9.34 13.34
C GLY A 94 7.31 8.15 13.72
N SER A 95 7.50 7.16 12.84
CA SER A 95 8.46 6.07 13.05
C SER A 95 9.83 6.42 12.44
N VAL A 96 10.64 7.21 13.17
CA VAL A 96 11.97 7.61 12.71
C VAL A 96 13.03 6.57 13.11
N PRO A 97 13.59 5.78 12.17
CA PRO A 97 14.66 4.84 12.48
C PRO A 97 15.95 5.57 12.93
N PRO A 98 16.74 4.97 13.85
CA PRO A 98 18.10 5.39 14.18
C PRO A 98 18.98 5.56 12.93
N ALA A 99 20.01 6.43 13.03
CA ALA A 99 20.93 6.70 11.93
C ALA A 99 21.68 5.44 11.44
N GLY A 100 21.94 4.48 12.34
CA GLY A 100 22.59 3.21 12.02
C GLY A 100 21.75 2.25 11.19
N HIS A 101 20.42 2.36 11.20
CA HIS A 101 19.51 1.50 10.42
C HIS A 101 19.39 1.97 8.96
N LYS A 102 20.54 2.19 8.33
CA LYS A 102 20.66 2.71 6.97
C LYS A 102 20.95 1.58 5.99
N MET A 103 19.94 1.24 5.20
CA MET A 103 20.10 0.33 4.07
C MET A 103 20.78 1.09 2.92
N VAL A 104 22.04 0.73 2.66
CA VAL A 104 22.83 1.29 1.56
C VAL A 104 22.82 0.31 0.39
N GLU A 105 22.08 0.64 -0.66
CA GLU A 105 22.13 -0.13 -1.89
C GLU A 105 23.35 0.26 -2.72
N VAL A 106 24.28 -0.68 -2.87
CA VAL A 106 25.52 -0.52 -3.64
C VAL A 106 25.37 -1.25 -4.97
N GLU A 107 25.75 -0.58 -6.05
CA GLU A 107 25.82 -1.19 -7.37
C GLU A 107 27.00 -2.17 -7.44
N LYS A 108 26.73 -3.44 -7.79
CA LYS A 108 27.75 -4.49 -7.97
C LYS A 108 28.66 -4.20 -9.16
N ASN A 109 28.15 -3.52 -10.18
CA ASN A 109 28.89 -3.21 -11.40
C ASN A 109 29.42 -1.75 -11.43
N PRO A 110 30.74 -1.51 -11.28
CA PRO A 110 31.31 -0.16 -11.33
C PRO A 110 31.09 0.54 -12.67
N LYS A 111 31.04 -0.21 -13.79
CA LYS A 111 30.79 0.35 -15.12
C LYS A 111 29.38 0.90 -15.22
N HIS A 112 28.40 0.23 -14.62
CA HIS A 112 27.03 0.74 -14.53
C HIS A 112 27.02 2.10 -13.83
N THR A 113 27.67 2.19 -12.66
CA THR A 113 27.77 3.45 -11.91
C THR A 113 28.37 4.56 -12.75
N ALA A 114 29.50 4.32 -13.42
CA ALA A 114 30.17 5.32 -14.25
C ALA A 114 29.27 5.84 -15.39
N ARG A 115 28.59 4.94 -16.10
CA ARG A 115 27.67 5.31 -17.19
C ARG A 115 26.43 6.03 -16.67
N ALA A 116 25.86 5.58 -15.54
CA ALA A 116 24.76 6.27 -14.88
C ALA A 116 25.16 7.69 -14.45
N ARG A 117 26.38 7.90 -13.93
CA ARG A 117 26.90 9.24 -13.62
C ARG A 117 26.99 10.11 -14.87
N LEU A 118 27.45 9.54 -15.97
CA LEU A 118 27.57 10.26 -17.25
C LEU A 118 26.20 10.71 -17.74
N VAL A 119 25.21 9.81 -17.76
CA VAL A 119 23.83 10.13 -18.15
C VAL A 119 23.23 11.18 -17.21
N ALA A 120 23.40 11.05 -15.90
CA ALA A 120 22.93 12.03 -14.94
C ALA A 120 23.55 13.43 -15.16
N ARG A 121 24.85 13.49 -15.48
CA ARG A 121 25.54 14.74 -15.84
C ARG A 121 24.98 15.36 -17.11
N PHE A 122 24.77 14.55 -18.15
CA PHE A 122 24.14 15.04 -19.39
C PHE A 122 22.71 15.54 -19.14
N GLY A 123 21.93 14.83 -18.33
CA GLY A 123 20.58 15.27 -17.93
C GLY A 123 20.61 16.61 -17.20
N TRP A 124 21.48 16.76 -16.21
CA TRP A 124 21.64 18.02 -15.47
C TRP A 124 22.12 19.18 -16.36
N LEU A 125 23.06 18.92 -17.29
CA LEU A 125 23.51 19.92 -18.26
C LEU A 125 22.38 20.33 -19.20
N PHE A 126 21.63 19.36 -19.74
CA PHE A 126 20.49 19.61 -20.60
C PHE A 126 19.42 20.42 -19.88
N GLU A 127 19.10 20.06 -18.64
CA GLU A 127 18.17 20.79 -17.79
C GLU A 127 18.62 22.24 -17.58
N THR A 128 19.88 22.45 -17.18
CA THR A 128 20.47 23.77 -16.98
C THR A 128 20.43 24.62 -18.25
N TRP A 129 20.70 24.02 -19.42
CA TRP A 129 20.65 24.69 -20.72
C TRP A 129 19.21 24.99 -21.15
N SER A 130 18.26 24.11 -20.83
CA SER A 130 16.84 24.29 -21.17
C SER A 130 16.16 25.37 -20.34
N LEU A 131 16.66 25.64 -19.13
CA LEU A 131 16.13 26.68 -18.23
C LEU A 131 16.76 28.06 -18.48
N ASN A 132 17.94 28.13 -19.09
CA ASN A 132 18.56 29.40 -19.44
C ASN A 132 17.87 30.01 -20.69
N PRO A 133 17.38 31.27 -20.63
CA PRO A 133 16.57 31.87 -21.71
C PRO A 133 17.24 31.90 -23.10
N PHE A 134 18.57 32.04 -23.15
CA PHE A 134 19.29 32.13 -24.41
C PHE A 134 19.56 30.73 -24.99
N THR A 135 20.10 29.83 -24.18
CA THR A 135 20.41 28.47 -24.64
C THR A 135 19.15 27.65 -24.89
N SER A 136 18.04 27.92 -24.21
CA SER A 136 16.76 27.27 -24.47
C SER A 136 16.19 27.61 -25.85
N LEU A 137 16.35 28.86 -26.30
CA LEU A 137 15.96 29.28 -27.65
C LEU A 137 16.80 28.58 -28.73
N VAL A 138 18.12 28.50 -28.52
CA VAL A 138 19.04 27.80 -29.43
C VAL A 138 18.72 26.31 -29.48
N CYS A 139 18.63 25.64 -28.33
CA CYS A 139 18.29 24.21 -28.26
C CYS A 139 16.92 23.92 -28.86
N GLY A 140 15.92 24.77 -28.57
CA GLY A 140 14.56 24.64 -29.08
C GLY A 140 14.49 24.78 -30.60
N ALA A 141 15.21 25.75 -31.18
CA ALA A 141 15.28 25.94 -32.62
C ALA A 141 16.04 24.79 -33.31
N SER A 142 17.23 24.44 -32.80
CA SER A 142 18.11 23.43 -33.39
C SER A 142 17.54 22.01 -33.30
N LEU A 143 16.77 21.70 -32.26
CA LEU A 143 16.13 20.39 -32.07
C LEU A 143 14.62 20.41 -32.34
N SER A 144 14.10 21.44 -33.02
CA SER A 144 12.66 21.65 -33.21
C SER A 144 11.92 20.44 -33.79
N VAL A 145 12.46 19.83 -34.86
CA VAL A 145 11.88 18.61 -35.46
C VAL A 145 11.90 17.45 -34.48
N CYS A 146 13.02 17.20 -33.80
CA CYS A 146 13.14 16.15 -32.80
C CYS A 146 12.17 16.37 -31.62
N ASN A 147 12.02 17.61 -31.17
CA ASN A 147 11.10 17.99 -30.10
C ASN A 147 9.64 17.84 -30.53
N LEU A 148 9.28 18.20 -31.76
CA LEU A 148 7.93 17.98 -32.28
C LEU A 148 7.59 16.49 -32.37
N VAL A 149 8.50 15.68 -32.91
CA VAL A 149 8.34 14.21 -32.94
C VAL A 149 8.25 13.66 -31.51
N HIS A 150 9.08 14.16 -30.60
CA HIS A 150 9.05 13.77 -29.19
C HIS A 150 7.69 14.10 -28.54
N LEU A 151 7.20 15.34 -28.67
CA LEU A 151 5.92 15.78 -28.13
C LEU A 151 4.74 15.00 -28.73
N TRP A 152 4.80 14.74 -30.04
CA TRP A 152 3.80 13.91 -30.72
C TRP A 152 3.81 12.48 -30.18
N MET A 153 4.99 11.85 -30.01
CA MET A 153 5.10 10.52 -29.42
C MET A 153 4.64 10.48 -27.96
N VAL A 154 4.96 11.51 -27.16
CA VAL A 154 4.51 11.62 -25.77
C VAL A 154 2.98 11.71 -25.69
N SER A 155 2.34 12.41 -26.62
CA SER A 155 0.89 12.63 -26.61
C SER A 155 0.11 11.46 -27.22
N CYS A 156 0.61 10.87 -28.32
CA CYS A 156 -0.13 9.89 -29.11
C CYS A 156 0.30 8.44 -28.84
N LEU A 157 1.55 8.23 -28.42
CA LEU A 157 2.16 6.90 -28.27
C LEU A 157 2.96 6.77 -26.96
N PRO A 158 2.39 7.10 -25.78
CA PRO A 158 3.12 7.19 -24.52
C PRO A 158 3.83 5.87 -24.16
N THR A 159 3.18 4.73 -24.39
CA THR A 159 3.76 3.40 -24.14
C THR A 159 4.91 3.08 -25.09
N ALA A 160 4.79 3.37 -26.38
CA ALA A 160 5.87 3.12 -27.35
C ALA A 160 7.06 4.04 -27.08
N ARG A 161 6.80 5.31 -26.75
CA ARG A 161 7.82 6.27 -26.32
C ARG A 161 8.57 5.77 -25.08
N ARG A 162 7.84 5.27 -24.07
CA ARG A 162 8.47 4.74 -22.86
C ARG A 162 9.36 3.54 -23.16
N LYS A 163 8.84 2.56 -23.93
CA LYS A 163 9.62 1.40 -24.37
C LYS A 163 10.88 1.78 -25.16
N LEU A 164 10.77 2.74 -26.08
CA LEU A 164 11.90 3.24 -26.85
C LEU A 164 12.94 3.90 -25.94
N ALA A 165 12.48 4.74 -25.01
CA ALA A 165 13.37 5.39 -24.04
C ALA A 165 14.08 4.36 -23.15
N ASP A 166 13.34 3.37 -22.63
CA ASP A 166 13.90 2.31 -21.79
C ASP A 166 14.91 1.48 -22.59
N MET A 167 14.60 1.07 -23.83
CA MET A 167 15.52 0.34 -24.71
C MET A 167 16.79 1.15 -25.02
N CYS A 168 16.66 2.44 -25.37
CA CYS A 168 17.81 3.31 -25.60
C CYS A 168 18.65 3.42 -24.33
N MET A 169 18.01 3.64 -23.18
CA MET A 169 18.69 3.73 -21.89
C MET A 169 19.41 2.43 -21.53
N GLU A 170 18.81 1.27 -21.74
CA GLU A 170 19.41 -0.05 -21.47
C GLU A 170 20.64 -0.32 -22.35
N CYS A 171 20.65 0.15 -23.61
CA CYS A 171 21.82 0.09 -24.47
C CYS A 171 23.02 0.86 -23.89
N PHE A 172 22.77 2.02 -23.26
CA PHE A 172 23.82 2.82 -22.66
C PHE A 172 24.15 2.37 -21.24
N VAL A 173 23.15 2.13 -20.41
CA VAL A 173 23.25 1.80 -18.99
C VAL A 173 22.52 0.48 -18.79
N PRO A 174 23.24 -0.65 -18.65
CA PRO A 174 22.60 -1.95 -18.45
C PRO A 174 21.75 -1.94 -17.16
N PRO A 175 20.85 -2.92 -16.97
CA PRO A 175 20.09 -3.01 -15.72
C PRO A 175 21.00 -2.97 -14.49
N SER A 176 20.58 -2.19 -13.50
CA SER A 176 21.27 -2.03 -12.21
C SER A 176 21.20 -3.33 -11.43
N GLU A 177 22.35 -3.82 -10.98
CA GLU A 177 22.47 -4.97 -10.08
C GLU A 177 22.97 -4.44 -8.74
N THR A 178 22.09 -4.38 -7.75
CA THR A 178 22.42 -3.82 -6.44
C THR A 178 22.53 -4.92 -5.39
N ASP A 179 23.34 -4.68 -4.37
CA ASP A 179 23.30 -5.41 -3.10
C ASP A 179 23.26 -4.44 -1.93
N PHE A 180 23.01 -4.98 -0.74
CA PHE A 180 23.08 -4.23 0.50
C PHE A 180 23.43 -5.18 1.65
N ASP A 181 24.03 -4.61 2.68
CA ASP A 181 24.24 -5.28 3.96
C ASP A 181 23.05 -5.01 4.88
N ILE A 182 22.72 -5.98 5.74
CA ILE A 182 21.67 -5.83 6.76
C ILE A 182 22.13 -4.79 7.78
N PRO A 183 21.42 -3.66 7.96
CA PRO A 183 21.86 -2.56 8.82
C PRO A 183 21.43 -2.74 10.28
N PHE A 184 21.20 -3.98 10.70
CA PHE A 184 20.71 -4.36 12.02
C PHE A 184 21.66 -5.38 12.61
N THR A 185 21.78 -5.39 13.94
CA THR A 185 22.33 -6.56 14.62
C THR A 185 21.41 -7.77 14.43
N THR A 186 21.96 -8.98 14.55
CA THR A 186 21.20 -10.23 14.46
C THR A 186 20.00 -10.23 15.42
N GLU A 187 20.20 -9.75 16.64
CA GLU A 187 19.17 -9.58 17.67
C GLU A 187 18.06 -8.64 17.28
N GLU A 188 18.40 -7.46 16.76
CA GLU A 188 17.42 -6.46 16.36
C GLU A 188 16.60 -6.96 15.17
N ALA A 189 17.24 -7.59 14.19
CA ALA A 189 16.55 -8.17 13.05
C ALA A 189 15.59 -9.30 13.49
N ALA A 190 16.05 -10.19 14.38
CA ALA A 190 15.22 -11.25 14.93
C ALA A 190 14.02 -10.69 15.71
N ALA A 191 14.21 -9.66 16.55
CA ALA A 191 13.11 -9.04 17.29
C ALA A 191 12.04 -8.40 16.36
N ARG A 192 12.47 -7.78 15.26
CA ARG A 192 11.57 -7.19 14.26
C ARG A 192 10.78 -8.24 13.50
N LEU A 193 11.45 -9.30 13.03
CA LEU A 193 10.79 -10.44 12.39
C LEU A 193 9.82 -11.13 13.34
N LYS A 194 10.22 -11.34 14.60
CA LYS A 194 9.35 -11.87 15.65
C LYS A 194 8.07 -11.05 15.77
N GLN A 195 8.16 -9.72 15.80
CA GLN A 195 6.97 -8.88 15.95
C GLN A 195 6.02 -9.05 14.75
N MET A 196 6.57 -9.07 13.54
CA MET A 196 5.80 -9.31 12.32
C MET A 196 5.10 -10.68 12.34
N PHE A 197 5.81 -11.75 12.69
CA PHE A 197 5.27 -13.11 12.73
C PHE A 197 4.22 -13.31 13.83
N HIS A 198 4.46 -12.73 15.01
CA HIS A 198 3.50 -12.75 16.11
C HIS A 198 2.17 -12.06 15.74
N ASN A 199 2.26 -10.92 15.06
CA ASN A 199 1.08 -10.16 14.64
C ASN A 199 0.15 -10.98 13.75
N ILE A 200 0.71 -11.69 12.76
CA ILE A 200 -0.07 -12.50 11.84
C ILE A 200 -0.45 -13.88 12.39
N GLY A 201 0.02 -14.24 13.59
CA GLY A 201 -0.32 -15.53 14.21
C GLY A 201 0.56 -16.71 13.79
N ILE A 202 1.73 -16.47 13.18
CA ILE A 202 2.63 -17.54 12.74
C ILE A 202 3.82 -17.66 13.68
N ARG A 203 4.03 -18.85 14.25
CA ARG A 203 5.27 -19.21 14.97
C ARG A 203 5.98 -20.42 14.39
N GLN A 204 5.23 -21.22 13.65
CA GLN A 204 5.59 -22.50 13.05
C GLN A 204 4.74 -22.70 11.79
N HIS A 205 5.09 -23.70 10.97
CA HIS A 205 4.40 -24.05 9.72
C HIS A 205 4.54 -23.05 8.55
N PHE A 206 5.67 -22.34 8.45
CA PHE A 206 5.99 -21.54 7.27
C PHE A 206 5.97 -22.41 6.00
N ALA A 207 5.35 -21.93 4.91
CA ALA A 207 5.39 -22.63 3.63
C ALA A 207 6.83 -22.79 3.12
N PRO A 208 7.13 -23.83 2.33
CA PRO A 208 8.45 -23.98 1.69
C PRO A 208 8.89 -22.73 0.90
N LEU A 209 7.94 -22.00 0.31
CA LEU A 209 8.18 -20.71 -0.33
C LEU A 209 7.23 -19.65 0.19
N VAL A 210 7.79 -18.53 0.64
CA VAL A 210 7.07 -17.35 1.12
C VAL A 210 7.40 -16.16 0.23
N ILE A 211 6.39 -15.56 -0.41
CA ILE A 211 6.54 -14.33 -1.19
C ILE A 211 6.07 -13.15 -0.36
N ALA A 212 6.95 -12.19 -0.08
CA ALA A 212 6.63 -10.95 0.61
C ALA A 212 6.59 -9.79 -0.38
N LEU A 213 5.39 -9.29 -0.67
CA LEU A 213 5.12 -8.18 -1.58
C LEU A 213 4.78 -6.93 -0.79
N ALA A 214 5.70 -5.97 -0.81
CA ALA A 214 5.31 -4.58 -0.59
C ALA A 214 4.58 -4.05 -1.82
N HIS A 215 4.02 -2.85 -1.70
CA HIS A 215 3.46 -2.16 -2.85
C HIS A 215 4.02 -0.74 -3.00
N GLY A 216 3.66 -0.14 -4.12
CA GLY A 216 3.78 1.28 -4.39
C GLY A 216 3.09 1.57 -5.71
N SER A 217 3.47 2.68 -6.33
CA SER A 217 2.86 3.13 -7.57
C SER A 217 3.89 3.77 -8.48
N ARG A 218 3.75 3.59 -9.79
CA ARG A 218 4.47 4.41 -10.77
C ARG A 218 3.51 5.35 -11.46
N THR A 219 3.77 6.64 -11.32
CA THR A 219 3.04 7.68 -12.05
C THR A 219 4.01 8.66 -12.67
N VAL A 220 3.64 9.25 -13.80
CA VAL A 220 4.37 10.34 -14.43
C VAL A 220 3.59 11.64 -14.22
N ASN A 221 4.31 12.77 -14.13
CA ASN A 221 3.71 14.10 -13.99
C ASN A 221 2.65 14.17 -12.88
N ASN A 222 3.07 13.87 -11.65
CA ASN A 222 2.14 13.77 -10.53
C ASN A 222 2.71 14.40 -9.27
N PRO A 223 2.30 15.64 -8.95
CA PRO A 223 2.62 16.28 -7.68
C PRO A 223 2.22 15.47 -6.44
N PHE A 224 1.20 14.61 -6.58
CA PHE A 224 0.68 13.75 -5.51
C PHE A 224 1.21 12.30 -5.58
N ASP A 225 2.37 12.07 -6.18
CA ASP A 225 2.94 10.72 -6.30
C ASP A 225 3.03 9.98 -4.95
N ALA A 226 3.32 10.70 -3.86
CA ALA A 226 3.35 10.14 -2.51
C ALA A 226 1.99 9.57 -2.05
N ALA A 227 0.87 10.17 -2.48
CA ALA A 227 -0.49 9.75 -2.11
C ALA A 227 -0.96 8.50 -2.87
N TYR A 228 -0.24 8.09 -3.93
CA TYR A 228 -0.45 6.81 -4.59
C TYR A 228 0.45 5.70 -4.04
N ASN A 229 1.56 6.07 -3.40
CA ASN A 229 2.49 5.11 -2.82
C ASN A 229 2.01 4.60 -1.45
N CYS A 230 2.79 3.74 -0.80
CA CYS A 230 2.41 3.10 0.45
C CYS A 230 2.41 4.09 1.62
N GLY A 231 1.24 4.32 2.23
CA GLY A 231 1.11 5.12 3.45
C GLY A 231 1.90 4.53 4.63
N ALA A 232 1.97 3.21 4.74
CA ALA A 232 2.76 2.53 5.77
C ALA A 232 4.29 2.60 5.51
N CYS A 233 4.72 3.12 4.37
CA CYS A 233 6.11 3.41 4.05
C CYS A 233 6.37 4.93 3.89
N GLY A 234 5.47 5.78 4.41
CA GLY A 234 5.64 7.24 4.36
C GLY A 234 5.45 7.83 2.95
N GLY A 235 4.53 7.26 2.16
CA GLY A 235 4.29 7.69 0.78
C GLY A 235 5.42 7.29 -0.18
N ARG A 236 6.14 6.21 0.12
CA ARG A 236 7.23 5.64 -0.70
C ARG A 236 6.89 4.22 -1.16
N SER A 237 7.61 3.71 -2.14
CA SER A 237 7.52 2.30 -2.53
C SER A 237 8.16 1.42 -1.46
N GLY A 238 7.46 0.37 -1.03
CA GLY A 238 7.97 -0.53 0.02
C GLY A 238 8.88 -1.65 -0.50
N GLY A 239 9.22 -1.68 -1.79
CA GLY A 239 9.99 -2.78 -2.40
C GLY A 239 11.31 -3.08 -1.68
N ALA A 240 12.03 -2.04 -1.26
CA ALA A 240 13.26 -2.17 -0.48
C ALA A 240 13.02 -2.84 0.89
N ASN A 241 11.91 -2.53 1.57
CA ASN A 241 11.55 -3.18 2.83
C ASN A 241 11.23 -4.66 2.64
N ALA A 242 10.51 -5.03 1.57
CA ALA A 242 10.22 -6.42 1.25
C ALA A 242 11.50 -7.21 0.93
N ARG A 243 12.44 -6.61 0.18
CA ARG A 243 13.75 -7.20 -0.09
C ARG A 243 14.58 -7.37 1.19
N MET A 244 14.62 -6.36 2.05
CA MET A 244 15.26 -6.41 3.38
C MET A 244 14.64 -7.50 4.26
N PHE A 245 13.31 -7.61 4.27
CA PHE A 245 12.58 -8.63 5.02
C PHE A 245 12.99 -10.04 4.59
N ALA A 246 13.00 -10.32 3.29
CA ALA A 246 13.43 -11.62 2.77
C ALA A 246 14.90 -11.92 3.10
N ARG A 247 15.79 -10.92 2.99
CA ARG A 247 17.20 -11.07 3.35
C ARG A 247 17.38 -11.42 4.83
N CYS A 248 16.70 -10.69 5.73
CA CYS A 248 16.74 -10.99 7.16
C CYS A 248 16.14 -12.37 7.48
N ALA A 249 15.02 -12.73 6.85
CA ALA A 249 14.35 -14.00 7.09
C ALA A 249 15.09 -15.23 6.51
N ASN A 250 16.03 -15.02 5.58
CA ASN A 250 16.88 -16.09 5.03
C ASN A 250 18.25 -16.19 5.69
N ASP A 251 18.64 -15.22 6.52
CA ASP A 251 19.94 -15.22 7.20
C ASP A 251 20.01 -16.31 8.29
N PRO A 252 21.00 -17.22 8.27
CA PRO A 252 21.10 -18.31 9.23
C PRO A 252 21.28 -17.85 10.69
N ALA A 253 22.04 -16.77 10.94
CA ALA A 253 22.27 -16.27 12.29
C ALA A 253 20.99 -15.65 12.86
N ILE A 254 20.23 -14.93 12.03
CA ILE A 254 18.92 -14.37 12.43
C ILE A 254 17.91 -15.48 12.68
N ARG A 255 17.88 -16.53 11.85
CA ARG A 255 17.02 -17.72 12.07
C ARG A 255 17.34 -18.42 13.39
N GLN A 256 18.63 -18.59 13.70
CA GLN A 256 19.06 -19.16 14.97
C GLN A 256 18.61 -18.30 16.16
N ALA A 257 18.81 -16.98 16.08
CA ALA A 257 18.37 -16.07 17.14
C ALA A 257 16.84 -16.05 17.31
N LEU A 258 16.07 -16.22 16.22
CA LEU A 258 14.61 -16.34 16.25
C LEU A 258 14.13 -17.58 17.03
N ASP A 259 14.78 -18.71 16.78
CA ASP A 259 14.49 -19.96 17.47
C ASP A 259 14.88 -19.87 18.95
N GLU A 260 16.15 -19.57 19.23
CA GLU A 260 16.69 -19.58 20.59
C GLU A 260 16.03 -18.57 21.54
N LYS A 261 15.73 -17.35 21.04
CA LYS A 261 15.22 -16.25 21.90
C LYS A 261 13.72 -16.13 21.91
N PHE A 262 13.03 -16.56 20.84
CA PHE A 262 11.60 -16.33 20.66
C PHE A 262 10.79 -17.60 20.39
N GLY A 263 11.43 -18.75 20.18
CA GLY A 263 10.77 -20.01 19.86
C GLY A 263 10.07 -20.00 18.51
N ILE A 264 10.55 -19.20 17.56
CA ILE A 264 10.02 -19.14 16.19
C ILE A 264 10.93 -19.94 15.28
N VAL A 265 10.46 -21.12 14.86
CA VAL A 265 11.23 -22.01 14.01
C VAL A 265 10.83 -21.80 12.56
N ILE A 266 11.76 -21.25 11.77
CA ILE A 266 11.66 -21.23 10.31
C ILE A 266 12.29 -22.53 9.79
N PRO A 267 11.51 -23.44 9.18
CA PRO A 267 12.04 -24.69 8.63
C PRO A 267 13.20 -24.46 7.65
N SER A 268 14.17 -25.38 7.62
CA SER A 268 15.34 -25.28 6.73
C SER A 268 14.97 -25.34 5.25
N ASP A 269 13.83 -25.94 4.92
CA ASP A 269 13.24 -25.98 3.57
C ASP A 269 12.35 -24.78 3.25
N THR A 270 12.31 -23.74 4.10
CA THR A 270 11.59 -22.48 3.84
C THR A 270 12.51 -21.44 3.25
N TRP A 271 12.09 -20.84 2.14
CA TRP A 271 12.78 -19.71 1.49
C TRP A 271 11.85 -18.51 1.33
N PHE A 272 12.35 -17.32 1.67
CA PHE A 272 11.61 -16.06 1.50
C PHE A 272 12.08 -15.32 0.25
N VAL A 273 11.14 -14.78 -0.53
CA VAL A 273 11.42 -13.92 -1.69
C VAL A 273 10.70 -12.59 -1.49
N GLY A 274 11.47 -11.50 -1.51
CA GLY A 274 10.94 -10.15 -1.43
C GLY A 274 10.51 -9.65 -2.80
N GLY A 275 9.49 -8.80 -2.84
CA GLY A 275 9.02 -8.20 -4.08
C GLY A 275 8.20 -6.94 -3.89
N TYR A 276 7.77 -6.39 -5.02
CA TYR A 276 7.10 -5.13 -5.16
C TYR A 276 5.92 -5.27 -6.12
N HIS A 277 4.74 -4.84 -5.68
CA HIS A 277 3.56 -4.71 -6.53
C HIS A 277 3.30 -3.24 -6.87
N ASP A 278 3.35 -2.91 -8.16
CA ASP A 278 2.95 -1.61 -8.67
C ASP A 278 1.43 -1.57 -8.86
N THR A 279 0.75 -0.92 -7.91
CA THR A 279 -0.71 -0.78 -7.92
C THR A 279 -1.24 0.05 -9.09
N THR A 280 -0.41 0.87 -9.74
CA THR A 280 -0.80 1.65 -10.92
C THR A 280 -0.74 0.79 -12.18
N ALA A 281 0.38 0.08 -12.39
CA ALA A 281 0.62 -0.68 -13.62
C ALA A 281 0.24 -2.17 -13.55
N ASP A 282 -0.20 -2.67 -12.37
CA ASP A 282 -0.39 -4.10 -12.08
C ASP A 282 0.85 -4.92 -12.52
N LEU A 283 2.02 -4.44 -12.12
CA LEU A 283 3.32 -5.09 -12.33
C LEU A 283 3.81 -5.65 -10.99
N VAL A 284 4.30 -6.89 -11.01
CA VAL A 284 4.97 -7.48 -9.86
C VAL A 284 6.45 -7.64 -10.20
N GLU A 285 7.33 -7.22 -9.30
CA GLU A 285 8.78 -7.41 -9.40
C GLU A 285 9.26 -8.21 -8.20
N LEU A 286 9.99 -9.30 -8.44
CA LEU A 286 10.61 -10.11 -7.40
C LEU A 286 12.12 -9.86 -7.37
N TYR A 287 12.70 -9.88 -6.18
CA TYR A 287 14.11 -9.56 -5.95
C TYR A 287 14.93 -10.80 -5.60
N ASP A 288 16.23 -10.73 -5.88
CA ASP A 288 17.25 -11.73 -5.51
C ASP A 288 16.88 -13.17 -5.94
N LEU A 289 16.27 -13.32 -7.13
CA LEU A 289 15.83 -14.62 -7.65
C LEU A 289 17.00 -15.59 -7.89
N GLU A 290 18.19 -15.06 -8.13
CA GLU A 290 19.43 -15.82 -8.27
C GLU A 290 19.86 -16.52 -6.97
N ALA A 291 19.41 -16.03 -5.81
CA ALA A 291 19.69 -16.63 -4.52
C ALA A 291 18.73 -17.79 -4.18
N VAL A 292 17.65 -17.98 -4.94
CA VAL A 292 16.65 -19.02 -4.68
C VAL A 292 17.26 -20.41 -4.94
N PRO A 293 17.23 -21.33 -3.96
CA PRO A 293 17.77 -22.68 -4.11
C PRO A 293 17.11 -23.45 -5.26
N ALA A 294 17.87 -24.35 -5.90
CA ALA A 294 17.36 -25.18 -7.00
C ALA A 294 16.14 -26.02 -6.60
N THR A 295 16.06 -26.43 -5.33
CA THR A 295 14.93 -27.17 -4.74
C THR A 295 13.60 -26.41 -4.79
N HIS A 296 13.64 -25.08 -4.85
CA HIS A 296 12.44 -24.22 -4.79
C HIS A 296 12.01 -23.69 -6.15
N LYS A 297 12.73 -24.00 -7.24
CA LYS A 297 12.45 -23.47 -8.59
C LYS A 297 11.03 -23.74 -9.06
N GLN A 298 10.52 -24.96 -8.85
CA GLN A 298 9.15 -25.31 -9.25
C GLN A 298 8.10 -24.54 -8.45
N ALA A 299 8.32 -24.36 -7.14
CA ALA A 299 7.44 -23.55 -6.30
C ALA A 299 7.47 -22.07 -6.72
N LEU A 300 8.64 -21.56 -7.11
CA LEU A 300 8.80 -20.19 -7.60
C LEU A 300 8.10 -19.98 -8.94
N GLU A 301 8.26 -20.90 -9.90
CA GLU A 301 7.55 -20.87 -11.18
C GLU A 301 6.03 -20.88 -10.97
N ARG A 302 5.54 -21.72 -10.04
CA ARG A 302 4.13 -21.75 -9.64
C ARG A 302 3.69 -20.42 -9.04
N ALA A 303 4.48 -19.84 -8.13
CA ALA A 303 4.17 -18.55 -7.52
C ALA A 303 4.14 -17.42 -8.55
N ILE A 304 5.09 -17.38 -9.48
CA ILE A 304 5.10 -16.41 -10.60
C ILE A 304 3.84 -16.57 -11.45
N ALA A 305 3.46 -17.79 -11.83
CA ALA A 305 2.24 -18.02 -12.60
C ALA A 305 0.96 -17.55 -11.86
N ILE A 306 0.90 -17.76 -10.54
CA ILE A 306 -0.20 -17.26 -9.70
C ILE A 306 -0.23 -15.72 -9.71
N LEU A 307 0.92 -15.07 -9.52
CA LEU A 307 1.04 -13.62 -9.50
C LEU A 307 0.65 -13.01 -10.85
N GLU A 308 1.09 -13.62 -11.95
CA GLU A 308 0.75 -13.22 -13.32
C GLU A 308 -0.76 -13.33 -13.59
N ASN A 309 -1.41 -14.44 -13.22
CA ASN A 309 -2.86 -14.57 -13.36
C ASN A 309 -3.61 -13.55 -12.48
N SER A 310 -3.14 -13.38 -11.23
CA SER A 310 -3.78 -12.52 -10.24
C SER A 310 -3.72 -11.06 -10.66
N ARG A 311 -2.58 -10.58 -11.17
CA ARG A 311 -2.44 -9.19 -11.65
C ARG A 311 -3.29 -8.92 -12.90
N CYS A 312 -3.41 -9.87 -13.85
CA CYS A 312 -4.28 -9.64 -15.02
C CYS A 312 -5.77 -9.52 -14.60
N LYS A 313 -6.23 -10.33 -13.64
CA LYS A 313 -7.59 -10.26 -13.09
C LYS A 313 -7.83 -9.02 -12.23
N ASN A 314 -6.84 -8.64 -11.40
CA ASN A 314 -6.87 -7.43 -10.60
C ASN A 314 -7.01 -6.17 -11.47
N ALA A 315 -6.23 -6.11 -12.55
CA ALA A 315 -6.32 -5.02 -13.53
C ALA A 315 -7.68 -4.96 -14.20
N LEU A 316 -8.28 -6.10 -14.52
CA LEU A 316 -9.61 -6.15 -15.14
C LEU A 316 -10.70 -5.64 -14.20
N GLU A 317 -10.71 -6.09 -12.94
CA GLU A 317 -11.64 -5.61 -11.91
C GLU A 317 -11.51 -4.09 -11.71
N ARG A 318 -10.27 -3.59 -11.61
CA ARG A 318 -9.98 -2.15 -11.49
C ARG A 318 -10.37 -1.37 -12.74
N SER A 319 -10.15 -1.94 -13.92
CA SER A 319 -10.47 -1.29 -15.20
C SER A 319 -11.96 -1.04 -15.37
N ALA A 320 -12.81 -1.93 -14.85
CA ALA A 320 -14.25 -1.74 -14.85
C ALA A 320 -14.68 -0.46 -14.08
N LYS A 321 -13.93 -0.06 -13.04
CA LYS A 321 -14.22 1.17 -12.28
C LYS A 321 -13.88 2.45 -13.06
N PHE A 322 -12.92 2.42 -14.00
CA PHE A 322 -12.64 3.58 -14.85
C PHE A 322 -13.80 3.90 -15.83
N ILE A 323 -14.57 2.89 -16.25
CA ILE A 323 -15.69 3.05 -17.21
C ILE A 323 -16.83 3.89 -16.63
N GLY A 324 -16.98 3.90 -15.30
CA GLY A 324 -17.99 4.74 -14.64
C GLY A 324 -17.71 6.25 -14.71
N ILE A 325 -16.52 6.66 -15.19
CA ILE A 325 -16.12 8.08 -15.27
C ILE A 325 -16.75 8.71 -16.50
N VAL A 326 -17.71 9.60 -16.26
CA VAL A 326 -18.38 10.36 -17.32
C VAL A 326 -17.36 11.08 -18.20
N GLY A 327 -17.32 10.75 -19.49
CA GLY A 327 -16.62 11.52 -20.52
C GLY A 327 -15.29 10.97 -21.05
N PHE A 328 -14.79 9.82 -20.58
CA PHE A 328 -13.58 9.20 -21.15
C PHE A 328 -13.74 7.69 -21.37
N GLY A 329 -13.79 7.28 -22.65
CA GLY A 329 -13.57 5.90 -23.09
C GLY A 329 -14.76 4.96 -22.91
N THR A 330 -15.60 4.87 -23.93
CA THR A 330 -16.64 3.85 -24.13
C THR A 330 -16.08 2.46 -24.45
N GLU A 331 -14.77 2.23 -24.30
CA GLU A 331 -14.17 0.93 -24.56
C GLU A 331 -14.45 0.00 -23.39
N GLN A 332 -15.36 -0.95 -23.59
CA GLN A 332 -15.54 -2.08 -22.69
C GLN A 332 -14.24 -2.89 -22.68
N ILE A 333 -13.41 -2.67 -21.67
CA ILE A 333 -12.28 -3.52 -21.34
C ILE A 333 -12.87 -4.84 -20.83
N SER A 334 -12.88 -5.85 -21.68
CA SER A 334 -13.53 -7.14 -21.39
C SER A 334 -12.54 -8.27 -21.14
N THR A 335 -11.26 -8.09 -21.54
CA THR A 335 -10.23 -9.12 -21.41
C THR A 335 -9.10 -8.70 -20.45
N PRO A 336 -8.47 -9.65 -19.73
CA PRO A 336 -7.33 -9.35 -18.87
C PRO A 336 -6.14 -8.74 -19.61
N ALA A 337 -5.89 -9.14 -20.87
CA ALA A 337 -4.82 -8.59 -21.69
C ALA A 337 -5.06 -7.11 -22.04
N GLN A 338 -6.29 -6.75 -22.43
CA GLN A 338 -6.68 -5.34 -22.65
C GLN A 338 -6.56 -4.53 -21.37
N ALA A 339 -6.98 -5.08 -20.22
CA ALA A 339 -6.89 -4.41 -18.93
C ALA A 339 -5.43 -4.08 -18.56
N ILE A 340 -4.52 -5.05 -18.72
CA ILE A 340 -3.09 -4.82 -18.49
C ILE A 340 -2.52 -3.76 -19.43
N ALA A 341 -2.87 -3.80 -20.72
CA ALA A 341 -2.43 -2.79 -21.67
C ALA A 341 -2.96 -1.39 -21.31
N HIS A 342 -4.22 -1.32 -20.87
CA HIS A 342 -4.87 -0.08 -20.42
C HIS A 342 -4.14 0.52 -19.22
N VAL A 343 -3.99 -0.21 -18.12
CA VAL A 343 -3.38 0.33 -16.89
C VAL A 343 -1.90 0.67 -17.07
N LYS A 344 -1.15 -0.10 -17.88
CA LYS A 344 0.24 0.22 -18.25
C LYS A 344 0.35 1.50 -19.07
N THR A 345 -0.59 1.75 -19.98
CA THR A 345 -0.60 2.99 -20.77
C THR A 345 -0.89 4.19 -19.86
N ARG A 346 -1.86 4.05 -18.95
CA ARG A 346 -2.17 5.09 -17.95
C ARG A 346 -1.01 5.45 -17.03
N SER A 347 -0.17 4.48 -16.66
CA SER A 347 0.95 4.71 -15.73
C SER A 347 2.09 5.53 -16.35
N VAL A 348 2.18 5.57 -17.69
CA VAL A 348 3.28 6.24 -18.43
C VAL A 348 2.81 7.42 -19.28
N ASP A 349 1.50 7.65 -19.38
CA ASP A 349 0.89 8.78 -20.08
C ASP A 349 0.95 10.05 -19.22
N ILE A 350 1.64 11.07 -19.74
CA ILE A 350 1.85 12.36 -19.07
C ILE A 350 0.55 13.17 -18.91
N GLY A 351 -0.41 12.97 -19.82
CA GLY A 351 -1.71 13.64 -19.81
C GLY A 351 -2.71 12.95 -18.88
N GLN A 352 -2.36 11.79 -18.34
CA GLN A 352 -3.28 11.01 -17.53
C GLN A 352 -3.45 11.62 -16.13
N ALA A 353 -4.60 12.25 -15.91
CA ALA A 353 -4.94 12.81 -14.60
C ALA A 353 -5.29 11.73 -13.55
N ARG A 354 -5.70 10.53 -14.00
CA ARG A 354 -6.10 9.38 -13.15
C ARG A 354 -5.27 8.15 -13.50
N PRO A 355 -3.97 8.12 -13.19
CA PRO A 355 -3.13 6.97 -13.50
C PRO A 355 -3.59 5.72 -12.75
N GLU A 356 -4.10 5.92 -11.52
CA GLU A 356 -4.71 4.92 -10.63
C GLU A 356 -5.99 5.55 -10.05
N LEU A 357 -6.79 4.78 -9.29
CA LEU A 357 -7.96 5.30 -8.57
C LEU A 357 -7.63 5.82 -7.16
N GLY A 358 -6.36 5.77 -6.77
CA GLY A 358 -5.92 6.06 -5.42
C GLY A 358 -6.64 5.17 -4.41
N HIS A 359 -6.91 5.77 -3.26
CA HIS A 359 -7.71 5.20 -2.19
C HIS A 359 -9.19 5.59 -2.32
N ALA A 360 -9.65 6.01 -3.50
CA ALA A 360 -11.05 6.37 -3.66
C ALA A 360 -11.95 5.15 -3.40
N THR A 361 -13.06 5.37 -2.71
CA THR A 361 -14.02 4.38 -2.17
C THR A 361 -13.61 3.64 -0.89
N ASN A 362 -12.42 3.93 -0.33
CA ASN A 362 -12.02 3.34 0.96
C ASN A 362 -13.06 3.67 2.04
N ALA A 363 -13.46 2.67 2.82
CA ALA A 363 -14.60 2.78 3.73
C ALA A 363 -14.47 1.98 5.03
N SER A 364 -13.56 1.01 5.12
CA SER A 364 -13.44 0.17 6.30
C SER A 364 -12.05 -0.40 6.51
N VAL A 365 -11.81 -0.92 7.71
CA VAL A 365 -10.60 -1.64 8.10
C VAL A 365 -11.05 -2.87 8.87
N VAL A 366 -10.66 -4.06 8.42
CA VAL A 366 -10.97 -5.31 9.13
C VAL A 366 -9.69 -5.89 9.70
N VAL A 367 -9.53 -5.78 11.01
CA VAL A 367 -8.39 -6.31 11.76
C VAL A 367 -8.77 -7.70 12.27
N GLY A 368 -8.12 -8.74 11.75
CA GLY A 368 -8.43 -10.10 12.19
C GLY A 368 -7.88 -11.18 11.27
N ARG A 369 -8.30 -12.42 11.54
CA ARG A 369 -7.86 -13.57 10.74
C ARG A 369 -8.50 -13.52 9.36
N ARG A 370 -7.77 -13.99 8.35
CA ARG A 370 -8.22 -13.97 6.95
C ARG A 370 -9.55 -14.69 6.71
N VAL A 371 -9.88 -15.68 7.55
CA VAL A 371 -11.16 -16.43 7.49
C VAL A 371 -12.41 -15.54 7.53
N LEU A 372 -12.34 -14.35 8.14
CA LEU A 372 -13.49 -13.44 8.25
C LEU A 372 -13.92 -12.82 6.92
N THR A 373 -13.00 -12.72 5.96
CA THR A 373 -13.20 -12.00 4.70
C THR A 373 -12.87 -12.86 3.47
N LYS A 374 -12.47 -14.13 3.66
CA LYS A 374 -12.04 -15.02 2.59
C LYS A 374 -13.22 -15.31 1.65
N GLY A 375 -12.98 -15.20 0.35
CA GLY A 375 -14.02 -15.39 -0.68
C GLY A 375 -15.01 -14.23 -0.87
N CYS A 376 -15.01 -13.22 0.00
CA CYS A 376 -15.90 -12.06 -0.14
C CYS A 376 -15.41 -11.10 -1.25
N PHE A 377 -16.32 -10.60 -2.07
CA PHE A 377 -16.06 -9.43 -2.92
C PHE A 377 -16.26 -8.16 -2.09
N LEU A 378 -15.17 -7.45 -1.80
CA LEU A 378 -15.18 -6.24 -0.97
C LEU A 378 -14.84 -4.98 -1.76
N ASP A 379 -14.82 -5.08 -3.09
CA ASP A 379 -14.70 -3.97 -4.03
C ASP A 379 -13.52 -3.01 -3.76
N ARG A 380 -12.39 -3.53 -3.23
CA ARG A 380 -11.19 -2.74 -2.85
C ARG A 380 -11.49 -1.61 -1.85
N ARG A 381 -12.50 -1.78 -0.99
CA ARG A 381 -12.91 -0.78 0.02
C ARG A 381 -12.29 -0.98 1.41
N PRO A 382 -12.00 -2.21 1.87
CA PRO A 382 -11.41 -2.43 3.17
C PRO A 382 -9.89 -2.60 3.13
N PHE A 383 -9.21 -1.94 4.06
CA PHE A 383 -7.89 -2.36 4.51
C PHE A 383 -8.02 -3.66 5.32
N LEU A 384 -7.08 -4.60 5.15
CA LEU A 384 -7.19 -5.95 5.73
C LEU A 384 -5.92 -6.37 6.48
N PRO A 385 -5.58 -5.71 7.60
CA PRO A 385 -4.46 -6.14 8.45
C PRO A 385 -4.75 -7.48 9.13
N SER A 386 -3.85 -8.44 8.94
CA SER A 386 -3.94 -9.77 9.55
C SER A 386 -3.57 -9.72 11.02
N TYR A 387 -4.46 -10.25 11.86
CA TYR A 387 -4.28 -10.39 13.30
C TYR A 387 -4.87 -11.72 13.78
N ASP A 388 -4.14 -12.46 14.62
CA ASP A 388 -4.68 -13.62 15.31
C ASP A 388 -4.93 -13.32 16.79
N PRO A 389 -6.19 -13.17 17.23
CA PRO A 389 -6.52 -12.90 18.64
C PRO A 389 -6.14 -14.03 19.60
N PHE A 390 -5.94 -15.25 19.11
CA PHE A 390 -5.57 -16.41 19.92
C PHE A 390 -4.07 -16.55 20.14
N ASN A 391 -3.26 -15.77 19.40
CA ASN A 391 -1.81 -15.74 19.52
C ASN A 391 -1.30 -14.53 20.34
N ASP A 392 -2.21 -13.72 20.87
CA ASP A 392 -1.90 -12.50 21.60
C ASP A 392 -1.93 -12.71 23.12
N ASP A 393 -1.25 -11.83 23.86
CA ASP A 393 -1.33 -11.83 25.33
C ASP A 393 -2.62 -11.17 25.82
N ASP A 394 -2.91 -11.33 27.12
CA ASP A 394 -4.10 -10.75 27.74
C ASP A 394 -4.12 -9.21 27.64
N ARG A 395 -2.94 -8.57 27.53
CA ARG A 395 -2.78 -7.12 27.41
C ARG A 395 -2.99 -6.60 25.98
N GLY A 396 -2.98 -7.49 24.98
CA GLY A 396 -3.07 -7.12 23.57
C GLY A 396 -1.80 -6.50 23.00
N SER A 397 -0.63 -7.01 23.37
CA SER A 397 0.66 -6.50 22.88
C SER A 397 0.78 -6.58 21.36
N ASN A 398 0.35 -7.68 20.74
CA ASN A 398 0.37 -7.81 19.28
C ASN A 398 -0.71 -6.92 18.65
N LEU A 399 -1.93 -6.92 19.22
CA LEU A 399 -3.01 -6.04 18.79
C LEU A 399 -2.57 -4.58 18.76
N GLU A 400 -1.88 -4.10 19.80
CA GLU A 400 -1.36 -2.74 19.86
C GLU A 400 -0.46 -2.40 18.67
N THR A 401 0.46 -3.31 18.32
CA THR A 401 1.38 -3.08 17.19
C THR A 401 0.72 -3.14 15.81
N ILE A 402 -0.46 -3.76 15.70
CA ILE A 402 -1.24 -3.80 14.46
C ILE A 402 -2.20 -2.62 14.39
N LEU A 403 -2.86 -2.33 15.52
CA LEU A 403 -3.90 -1.31 15.61
C LEU A 403 -3.31 0.09 15.50
N ALA A 404 -2.11 0.34 16.05
CA ALA A 404 -1.44 1.64 15.92
C ALA A 404 -1.22 2.06 14.45
N PRO A 405 -0.51 1.30 13.60
CA PRO A 405 -0.36 1.66 12.19
C PRO A 405 -1.68 1.59 11.43
N ALA A 406 -2.59 0.66 11.77
CA ALA A 406 -3.90 0.61 11.11
C ALA A 406 -4.75 1.85 11.40
N LEU A 407 -4.78 2.36 12.62
CA LEU A 407 -5.51 3.59 12.97
C LEU A 407 -4.81 4.83 12.42
N ILE A 408 -3.49 4.95 12.55
CA ILE A 408 -2.78 6.16 12.08
C ILE A 408 -2.81 6.26 10.55
N VAL A 409 -2.42 5.20 9.85
CA VAL A 409 -2.28 5.23 8.39
C VAL A 409 -3.63 5.14 7.70
N ALA A 410 -4.45 4.14 8.03
CA ALA A 410 -5.70 3.91 7.28
C ALA A 410 -6.77 4.98 7.60
N SER A 411 -6.87 5.46 8.84
CA SER A 411 -7.75 6.60 9.15
C SER A 411 -7.21 7.88 8.53
N GLY A 412 -5.89 8.09 8.52
CA GLY A 412 -5.27 9.25 7.88
C GLY A 412 -5.63 9.35 6.41
N ILE A 413 -5.49 8.24 5.67
CA ILE A 413 -5.90 8.13 4.27
C ILE A 413 -7.40 8.35 4.12
N ASN A 414 -8.24 7.69 4.93
CA ASN A 414 -9.70 7.85 4.83
C ASN A 414 -10.13 9.31 5.07
N LEU A 415 -9.58 9.96 6.09
CA LEU A 415 -9.88 11.34 6.45
C LEU A 415 -9.34 12.34 5.41
N GLU A 416 -8.18 12.08 4.82
CA GLU A 416 -7.62 12.89 3.72
C GLU A 416 -8.60 12.94 2.53
N TYR A 417 -9.13 11.79 2.13
CA TYR A 417 -10.14 11.71 1.07
C TYR A 417 -11.46 12.35 1.51
N LEU A 418 -11.91 12.10 2.74
CA LEU A 418 -13.12 12.70 3.30
C LEU A 418 -13.07 14.23 3.24
N PHE A 419 -12.02 14.85 3.79
CA PHE A 419 -11.90 16.31 3.86
C PHE A 419 -11.65 16.95 2.50
N SER A 420 -10.89 16.29 1.63
CA SER A 420 -10.70 16.77 0.25
C SER A 420 -12.01 16.79 -0.54
N THR A 421 -12.96 15.92 -0.20
CA THR A 421 -14.29 15.88 -0.83
C THR A 421 -15.29 16.86 -0.18
N ILE A 422 -15.30 17.03 1.15
CA ILE A 422 -16.33 17.84 1.83
C ILE A 422 -15.91 19.29 2.14
N SER A 423 -14.62 19.55 2.36
CA SER A 423 -14.11 20.83 2.86
C SER A 423 -13.29 21.62 1.84
N GLY A 424 -13.27 21.15 0.59
CA GLY A 424 -12.40 21.66 -0.47
C GLY A 424 -11.05 20.94 -0.50
N GLY A 425 -10.61 20.59 -1.71
CA GLY A 425 -9.32 19.97 -1.97
C GLY A 425 -8.46 20.82 -2.88
N ALA A 426 -7.47 20.18 -3.52
CA ALA A 426 -6.47 20.85 -4.35
C ALA A 426 -6.99 21.28 -5.74
N GLY A 427 -8.31 21.39 -5.94
CA GLY A 427 -8.91 21.71 -7.24
C GLY A 427 -8.75 20.59 -8.27
N THR A 428 -8.55 20.93 -9.53
CA THR A 428 -8.30 19.94 -10.61
C THR A 428 -6.80 19.76 -10.83
N LYS A 429 -6.37 18.53 -11.12
CA LYS A 429 -4.95 18.24 -11.44
C LYS A 429 -4.45 18.96 -12.70
N ALA A 430 -5.33 19.25 -13.66
CA ALA A 430 -4.90 19.68 -15.00
C ALA A 430 -4.16 21.04 -15.05
N PRO A 431 -4.64 22.13 -14.45
CA PRO A 431 -3.95 23.43 -14.44
C PRO A 431 -3.09 23.63 -13.18
N MET A 432 -2.74 22.56 -12.46
CA MET A 432 -2.14 22.68 -11.13
C MET A 432 -0.68 23.12 -11.18
N ASN A 433 -0.32 24.08 -10.32
CA ASN A 433 1.05 24.51 -10.08
C ASN A 433 1.46 24.25 -8.64
N LEU A 434 2.65 23.68 -8.43
CA LEU A 434 3.21 23.42 -7.11
C LEU A 434 3.72 24.71 -6.46
N VAL A 435 3.34 24.94 -5.19
CA VAL A 435 3.79 26.09 -4.38
C VAL A 435 4.55 25.56 -3.16
N GLY A 436 5.87 25.73 -3.18
CA GLY A 436 6.75 25.47 -2.03
C GLY A 436 6.70 24.04 -1.43
N HIS A 437 6.14 23.07 -2.16
CA HIS A 437 5.88 21.70 -1.70
C HIS A 437 4.92 21.55 -0.50
N PHE A 438 4.22 22.61 -0.09
CA PHE A 438 3.22 22.58 0.98
C PHE A 438 1.79 22.84 0.49
N GLY A 439 1.63 23.24 -0.77
CA GLY A 439 0.32 23.40 -1.39
C GLY A 439 0.45 23.63 -2.89
N VAL A 440 -0.68 23.95 -3.51
CA VAL A 440 -0.79 24.12 -4.96
C VAL A 440 -1.68 25.29 -5.31
N SER A 441 -1.51 25.86 -6.50
CA SER A 441 -2.43 26.85 -7.07
C SER A 441 -3.06 26.32 -8.36
N GLN A 442 -4.23 26.84 -8.70
CA GLN A 442 -4.95 26.52 -9.93
C GLN A 442 -4.64 27.57 -11.00
N GLY A 443 -3.95 27.18 -12.06
CA GLY A 443 -3.56 28.08 -13.14
C GLY A 443 -2.47 29.08 -12.74
N SER A 444 -2.37 30.17 -13.49
CA SER A 444 -1.33 31.20 -13.30
C SER A 444 -1.59 32.15 -12.12
N ALA A 445 -2.80 32.14 -11.56
CA ALA A 445 -3.18 32.95 -10.40
C ALA A 445 -4.28 32.22 -9.62
N GLY A 446 -4.22 32.25 -8.29
CA GLY A 446 -5.22 31.65 -7.43
C GLY A 446 -4.73 31.50 -5.99
N ASP A 447 -5.65 31.21 -5.09
CA ASP A 447 -5.34 30.92 -3.69
C ASP A 447 -4.52 29.64 -3.57
N LEU A 448 -3.77 29.55 -2.46
CA LEU A 448 -3.09 28.33 -2.08
C LEU A 448 -4.12 27.28 -1.64
N LEU A 449 -4.13 26.15 -2.33
CA LEU A 449 -4.97 24.99 -2.02
C LEU A 449 -4.13 23.85 -1.44
N VAL A 450 -4.78 23.02 -0.64
CA VAL A 450 -4.21 21.82 0.01
C VAL A 450 -5.16 20.62 -0.17
N GLY A 451 -4.73 19.44 0.28
CA GLY A 451 -5.51 18.21 0.14
C GLY A 451 -5.36 17.58 -1.24
N LEU A 452 -6.30 16.70 -1.61
CA LEU A 452 -6.23 15.92 -2.84
C LEU A 452 -6.96 16.60 -4.01
N PRO A 453 -6.53 16.39 -5.25
CA PRO A 453 -7.23 16.90 -6.42
C PRO A 453 -8.53 16.12 -6.65
N THR A 454 -9.48 16.77 -7.31
CA THR A 454 -10.83 16.24 -7.61
C THR A 454 -10.76 14.87 -8.29
N GLN A 455 -9.80 14.65 -9.19
CA GLN A 455 -9.63 13.38 -9.90
C GLN A 455 -9.28 12.18 -8.99
N MET A 456 -8.78 12.44 -7.77
CA MET A 456 -8.56 11.40 -6.76
C MET A 456 -9.78 11.21 -5.85
N GLY A 457 -10.55 12.27 -5.59
CA GLY A 457 -11.66 12.26 -4.62
C GLY A 457 -13.07 12.09 -5.23
N GLU A 458 -13.26 12.24 -6.54
CA GLU A 458 -14.58 12.29 -7.18
C GLU A 458 -15.41 11.00 -7.05
N TRP A 459 -14.74 9.87 -6.79
CA TRP A 459 -15.37 8.57 -6.53
C TRP A 459 -15.62 8.29 -5.04
N GLN A 460 -15.08 9.13 -4.17
CA GLN A 460 -15.17 8.92 -2.74
C GLN A 460 -16.59 9.18 -2.28
N THR A 461 -17.23 8.18 -1.68
CA THR A 461 -18.35 8.42 -0.77
C THR A 461 -17.76 8.98 0.53
N PRO A 462 -18.13 10.20 0.97
CA PRO A 462 -17.54 10.84 2.13
C PRO A 462 -18.02 10.17 3.43
N VAL A 463 -17.40 9.03 3.76
CA VAL A 463 -17.65 8.25 4.97
C VAL A 463 -16.40 8.17 5.81
N ARG A 464 -16.58 8.18 7.13
CA ARG A 464 -15.52 7.82 8.09
C ARG A 464 -15.36 6.32 8.10
N ALA A 465 -14.11 5.84 8.12
CA ALA A 465 -13.82 4.41 8.05
C ALA A 465 -14.47 3.64 9.21
N LEU A 466 -15.07 2.48 8.89
CA LEU A 466 -15.54 1.51 9.86
C LEU A 466 -14.44 0.49 10.19
N TYR A 467 -13.97 0.50 11.42
CA TYR A 467 -13.06 -0.49 11.98
C TYR A 467 -13.85 -1.66 12.54
N VAL A 468 -13.56 -2.87 12.05
CA VAL A 468 -14.05 -4.13 12.60
C VAL A 468 -12.85 -4.89 13.17
N ILE A 469 -12.78 -5.04 14.49
CA ILE A 469 -11.64 -5.63 15.19
C ILE A 469 -12.05 -6.98 15.78
N ASP A 470 -11.39 -8.06 15.35
CA ASP A 470 -11.57 -9.41 15.90
C ASP A 470 -10.68 -9.58 17.14
N ALA A 471 -11.16 -9.15 18.31
CA ALA A 471 -10.45 -9.20 19.59
C ALA A 471 -11.43 -9.12 20.77
N PRO A 472 -11.07 -9.61 21.97
CA PRO A 472 -11.86 -9.36 23.18
C PRO A 472 -11.97 -7.86 23.49
N VAL A 473 -13.14 -7.40 23.95
CA VAL A 473 -13.40 -5.97 24.22
C VAL A 473 -12.40 -5.39 25.22
N SER A 474 -12.15 -6.10 26.32
CA SER A 474 -11.20 -5.67 27.36
C SER A 474 -9.80 -5.41 26.79
N ARG A 475 -9.36 -6.23 25.84
CA ARG A 475 -8.06 -6.10 25.18
C ARG A 475 -7.98 -4.83 24.35
N VAL A 476 -9.02 -4.53 23.58
CA VAL A 476 -9.09 -3.28 22.78
C VAL A 476 -9.11 -2.07 23.70
N GLU A 477 -9.92 -2.09 24.76
CA GLU A 477 -9.97 -1.01 25.75
C GLU A 477 -8.61 -0.77 26.41
N ASP A 478 -7.89 -1.83 26.75
CA ASP A 478 -6.57 -1.71 27.37
C ASP A 478 -5.51 -1.15 26.41
N VAL A 479 -5.57 -1.48 25.11
CA VAL A 479 -4.75 -0.83 24.08
C VAL A 479 -5.06 0.66 23.99
N LEU A 480 -6.35 1.04 23.94
CA LEU A 480 -6.76 2.44 23.84
C LEU A 480 -6.37 3.25 25.09
N LYS A 481 -6.46 2.66 26.30
CA LYS A 481 -6.00 3.31 27.55
C LYS A 481 -4.50 3.61 27.56
N ARG A 482 -3.68 2.78 26.89
CA ARG A 482 -2.21 2.99 26.81
C ARG A 482 -1.82 4.01 25.74
N ARG A 483 -2.69 4.24 24.76
CA ARG A 483 -2.44 5.05 23.55
C ARG A 483 -3.51 6.11 23.39
N ASN A 484 -3.36 7.22 24.12
CA ASN A 484 -4.33 8.33 24.12
C ASN A 484 -4.58 8.89 22.71
N GLU A 485 -3.56 8.91 21.86
CA GLU A 485 -3.65 9.32 20.46
C GLU A 485 -4.62 8.43 19.66
N LEU A 486 -4.62 7.12 19.91
CA LEU A 486 -5.53 6.17 19.27
C LEU A 486 -6.93 6.29 19.86
N ALA A 487 -7.03 6.39 21.20
CA ALA A 487 -8.29 6.62 21.89
C ALA A 487 -9.01 7.88 21.39
N ASN A 488 -8.27 8.97 21.13
CA ASN A 488 -8.83 10.20 20.62
C ASN A 488 -9.43 10.05 19.21
N LEU A 489 -8.85 9.21 18.35
CA LEU A 489 -9.45 8.92 17.03
C LEU A 489 -10.79 8.19 17.17
N VAL A 490 -10.83 7.23 18.09
CA VAL A 490 -12.00 6.36 18.28
C VAL A 490 -13.11 7.07 19.04
N TYR A 491 -12.81 7.65 20.22
CA TYR A 491 -13.81 8.22 21.12
C TYR A 491 -14.38 9.55 20.63
N ASN A 492 -13.66 10.29 19.78
CA ASN A 492 -14.17 11.50 19.13
C ASN A 492 -14.82 11.22 17.77
N ASP A 493 -15.14 9.96 17.47
CA ASP A 493 -15.82 9.55 16.24
C ASP A 493 -15.10 9.95 14.94
N TRP A 494 -13.77 10.17 14.97
CA TRP A 494 -13.00 10.37 13.73
C TRP A 494 -13.02 9.11 12.87
N VAL A 495 -13.18 7.95 13.51
CA VAL A 495 -13.52 6.67 12.89
C VAL A 495 -14.73 6.05 13.58
N ARG A 496 -15.38 5.08 12.92
CA ARG A 496 -16.38 4.23 13.57
C ARG A 496 -15.70 2.92 13.97
N MET A 497 -16.00 2.41 15.17
CA MET A 497 -15.38 1.17 15.66
C MET A 497 -16.43 0.17 16.13
N VAL A 498 -16.26 -1.07 15.67
CA VAL A 498 -16.99 -2.25 16.10
C VAL A 498 -15.97 -3.33 16.46
N ILE A 499 -16.14 -3.93 17.63
CA ILE A 499 -15.33 -5.05 18.10
C ILE A 499 -16.17 -6.31 17.94
N ARG A 500 -15.58 -7.34 17.34
CA ARG A 500 -16.13 -8.69 17.30
C ARG A 500 -15.38 -9.53 18.33
N ASP A 501 -16.06 -10.01 19.35
CA ASP A 501 -15.44 -10.93 20.30
C ASP A 501 -15.18 -12.29 19.61
N PRO A 502 -13.96 -12.83 19.64
CA PRO A 502 -13.59 -13.98 18.83
C PRO A 502 -14.24 -15.30 19.31
N VAL A 503 -14.70 -15.36 20.57
CA VAL A 503 -15.28 -16.57 21.21
C VAL A 503 -16.79 -16.54 21.11
N SER A 504 -17.43 -15.53 21.71
CA SER A 504 -18.90 -15.35 21.70
C SER A 504 -19.43 -14.99 20.31
N LYS A 505 -18.59 -14.38 19.46
CA LYS A 505 -18.96 -13.83 18.14
C LYS A 505 -19.90 -12.63 18.21
N ASP A 506 -20.10 -12.08 19.40
CA ASP A 506 -20.88 -10.88 19.64
C ASP A 506 -20.15 -9.64 19.10
N PHE A 507 -20.95 -8.65 18.66
CA PHE A 507 -20.44 -7.39 18.14
C PHE A 507 -20.71 -6.27 19.15
N TYR A 508 -19.70 -5.44 19.39
CA TYR A 508 -19.78 -4.31 20.31
C TYR A 508 -19.43 -3.03 19.56
N ARG A 509 -20.34 -2.06 19.55
CA ARG A 509 -20.14 -0.77 18.90
C ARG A 509 -19.65 0.26 19.90
N GLN A 510 -18.70 1.10 19.48
CA GLN A 510 -18.34 2.27 20.26
C GLN A 510 -19.48 3.31 20.25
N GLU A 511 -19.89 3.73 21.45
CA GLU A 511 -20.84 4.80 21.70
C GLU A 511 -20.43 5.61 22.94
N GLY A 512 -20.19 6.90 22.77
CA GLY A 512 -19.93 7.83 23.89
C GLY A 512 -18.71 7.45 24.74
N GLY A 513 -17.71 6.80 24.15
CA GLY A 513 -16.50 6.35 24.85
C GLY A 513 -16.60 4.97 25.52
N SER A 514 -17.69 4.23 25.29
CA SER A 514 -17.89 2.87 25.79
C SER A 514 -18.27 1.92 24.65
N PHE A 515 -18.02 0.62 24.83
CA PHE A 515 -18.42 -0.41 23.86
C PHE A 515 -19.73 -1.08 24.31
N LYS A 516 -20.79 -0.91 23.52
CA LYS A 516 -22.10 -1.50 23.80
C LYS A 516 -22.41 -2.64 22.84
N LEU A 517 -23.02 -3.70 23.37
CA LEU A 517 -23.47 -4.84 22.57
C LEU A 517 -24.46 -4.37 21.49
N LEU A 518 -24.19 -4.73 20.23
CA LEU A 518 -25.11 -4.58 19.11
C LEU A 518 -26.18 -5.67 19.21
N SER A 519 -27.43 -5.28 19.41
CA SER A 519 -28.56 -6.22 19.33
C SER A 519 -28.62 -6.84 17.93
N PRO A 520 -28.86 -8.16 17.79
CA PRO A 520 -29.10 -8.80 16.49
C PRO A 520 -30.23 -8.15 15.69
N ASP A 521 -31.20 -7.52 16.34
CA ASP A 521 -32.31 -6.84 15.67
C ASP A 521 -31.90 -5.49 15.02
N ALA A 522 -30.68 -5.01 15.27
CA ALA A 522 -30.13 -3.81 14.65
C ALA A 522 -29.54 -4.07 13.25
N TYR A 523 -29.59 -5.31 12.74
CA TYR A 523 -29.12 -5.69 11.41
C TYR A 523 -30.12 -5.41 10.28
N ASP A 524 -31.22 -4.70 10.55
CA ASP A 524 -32.09 -4.17 9.49
C ASP A 524 -31.29 -3.22 8.61
N LEU A 525 -30.69 -3.81 7.57
CA LEU A 525 -30.20 -3.09 6.41
C LEU A 525 -31.33 -2.15 5.98
N PRO A 526 -31.06 -0.85 5.80
CA PRO A 526 -32.10 0.07 5.37
C PRO A 526 -32.80 -0.52 4.13
N PRO A 527 -34.15 -0.54 4.08
CA PRO A 527 -34.88 -1.09 2.95
C PRO A 527 -34.42 -0.36 1.68
N GLY A 528 -33.60 -1.03 0.86
CA GLY A 528 -32.89 -0.39 -0.26
C GLY A 528 -31.42 -0.79 -0.41
N ALA A 529 -30.78 -1.36 0.61
CA ALA A 529 -29.50 -2.07 0.45
C ALA A 529 -29.70 -3.46 -0.16
N ALA A 530 -30.52 -3.53 -1.22
CA ALA A 530 -30.47 -4.66 -2.12
C ALA A 530 -29.06 -4.68 -2.71
N THR A 531 -28.45 -5.87 -2.75
CA THR A 531 -27.35 -6.17 -3.65
C THR A 531 -27.62 -5.48 -4.99
N HIS A 532 -26.83 -4.45 -5.32
CA HIS A 532 -26.66 -4.05 -6.71
C HIS A 532 -25.93 -5.21 -7.40
N THR A 533 -26.65 -6.29 -7.68
CA THR A 533 -26.47 -7.01 -8.93
C THR A 533 -26.61 -5.94 -10.00
N VAL A 534 -25.50 -5.58 -10.61
CA VAL A 534 -25.46 -4.71 -11.78
C VAL A 534 -26.21 -5.43 -12.90
N SER A 535 -27.54 -5.30 -12.91
CA SER A 535 -28.34 -5.45 -14.12
C SER A 535 -28.33 -4.09 -14.80
N GLY A 536 -27.67 -4.00 -15.95
CA GLY A 536 -27.49 -2.75 -16.67
C GLY A 536 -28.81 -2.08 -17.01
N SER A 537 -29.01 -0.86 -16.51
CA SER A 537 -29.88 0.12 -17.15
C SER A 537 -29.47 1.52 -16.70
N THR A 538 -29.05 2.32 -17.67
CA THR A 538 -28.57 3.69 -17.61
C THR A 538 -29.72 4.67 -17.46
N THR A 539 -29.63 5.61 -16.52
CA THR A 539 -30.06 7.02 -16.70
C THR A 539 -29.69 7.84 -15.46
N HIS A 540 -28.78 8.82 -15.60
CA HIS A 540 -28.58 9.87 -14.60
C HIS A 540 -28.54 11.24 -15.28
N THR A 541 -29.40 12.13 -14.80
CA THR A 541 -29.56 13.54 -15.19
C THR A 541 -28.51 14.42 -14.50
N THR A 542 -27.87 15.30 -15.26
CA THR A 542 -26.82 16.25 -14.84
C THR A 542 -27.37 17.66 -14.64
N HIS A 543 -26.98 18.34 -13.56
CA HIS A 543 -27.06 19.81 -13.43
C HIS A 543 -25.66 20.37 -13.17
N THR A 544 -25.21 21.29 -14.02
CA THR A 544 -23.91 21.99 -13.93
C THR A 544 -24.14 23.48 -13.73
N ALA A 545 -23.47 24.08 -12.73
CA ALA A 545 -23.36 25.53 -12.56
C ALA A 545 -21.94 25.99 -12.95
N LYS A 546 -21.83 26.96 -13.86
CA LYS A 546 -20.57 27.57 -14.32
C LYS A 546 -20.32 28.87 -13.55
N LEU A 547 -19.09 29.06 -13.08
CA LEU A 547 -18.59 30.37 -12.61
C LEU A 547 -17.32 30.74 -13.40
N VAL A 548 -17.24 31.99 -13.81
CA VAL A 548 -16.19 32.58 -14.66
C VAL A 548 -15.52 33.71 -13.87
N TYR A 549 -14.19 33.77 -13.85
CA TYR A 549 -13.43 34.93 -13.34
C TYR A 549 -12.28 35.33 -14.30
N PRO A 550 -11.92 36.63 -14.37
CA PRO A 550 -10.98 37.19 -15.33
C PRO A 550 -9.51 37.23 -14.81
N PRO A 551 -8.51 37.52 -15.67
CA PRO A 551 -7.10 37.21 -15.41
C PRO A 551 -6.29 38.42 -14.93
N THR A 552 -5.26 38.17 -14.10
CA THR A 552 -4.12 39.08 -13.93
C THR A 552 -2.81 38.32 -13.71
N THR A 553 -1.74 38.86 -14.28
CA THR A 553 -0.42 38.25 -14.53
C THR A 553 0.62 38.65 -13.49
N ALA A 554 1.37 37.68 -12.94
CA ALA A 554 2.71 37.89 -12.37
C ALA A 554 3.55 36.61 -12.46
N LYS A 555 4.85 36.75 -12.77
CA LYS A 555 5.82 35.68 -13.05
C LYS A 555 6.47 35.16 -11.76
N VAL A 556 6.67 33.83 -11.66
CA VAL A 556 7.46 33.16 -10.61
C VAL A 556 8.39 32.11 -11.26
N GLU A 557 9.61 32.00 -10.72
CA GLU A 557 10.69 31.14 -11.17
C GLU A 557 10.59 29.70 -10.62
N HIS A 558 11.00 28.70 -11.42
CA HIS A 558 10.85 27.26 -11.16
C HIS A 558 12.18 26.55 -10.81
N VAL A 559 12.10 25.49 -10.00
CA VAL A 559 13.20 24.57 -9.64
C VAL A 559 12.87 23.12 -10.00
N SER A 560 13.91 22.39 -10.43
CA SER A 560 13.95 21.10 -11.14
C SER A 560 13.32 19.86 -10.42
N PRO A 561 12.58 18.89 -11.02
CA PRO A 561 12.31 17.59 -10.39
C PRO A 561 13.43 16.54 -10.63
N ALA A 562 13.62 15.66 -9.65
CA ALA A 562 14.67 14.62 -9.59
C ALA A 562 14.51 13.48 -10.63
N PRO A 563 15.60 12.78 -11.01
CA PRO A 563 15.61 11.80 -12.09
C PRO A 563 14.94 10.46 -11.72
N GLN A 564 14.12 9.95 -12.65
CA GLN A 564 13.45 8.65 -12.56
C GLN A 564 14.42 7.49 -12.81
N MET A 565 14.36 6.43 -11.98
CA MET A 565 15.16 5.20 -12.14
C MET A 565 14.59 4.28 -13.24
N ASN A 566 15.49 3.54 -13.90
CA ASN A 566 15.20 2.47 -14.85
C ASN A 566 14.85 1.17 -14.10
N TRP A 567 13.75 0.51 -14.48
CA TRP A 567 13.24 -0.70 -13.81
C TRP A 567 12.88 -1.77 -14.83
N ARG A 568 13.10 -3.04 -14.44
CA ARG A 568 12.96 -4.23 -15.29
C ARG A 568 11.50 -4.67 -15.36
N PHE A 569 10.96 -4.73 -16.58
CA PHE A 569 9.67 -5.36 -16.81
C PHE A 569 9.82 -6.89 -16.77
N LEU A 570 8.96 -7.60 -16.03
CA LEU A 570 8.68 -9.00 -16.35
C LEU A 570 8.18 -9.04 -17.80
N GLY A 571 8.66 -10.03 -18.57
CA GLY A 571 8.47 -10.15 -20.02
C GLY A 571 6.99 -10.14 -20.48
N PRO A 572 6.74 -10.15 -21.80
CA PRO A 572 5.38 -10.12 -22.32
C PRO A 572 4.54 -11.26 -21.72
N ALA A 573 3.45 -10.85 -21.06
CA ALA A 573 2.57 -11.74 -20.33
C ALA A 573 1.75 -12.61 -21.28
N ASP A 574 1.70 -13.91 -21.02
CA ASP A 574 0.70 -14.80 -21.61
C ASP A 574 -0.58 -14.73 -20.76
N CYS A 575 -1.31 -13.60 -20.84
CA CYS A 575 -2.63 -13.44 -20.18
C CYS A 575 -3.76 -14.13 -21.00
N SER A 576 -3.47 -15.14 -21.84
CA SER A 576 -4.46 -15.81 -22.70
C SER A 576 -5.29 -16.90 -22.00
N ARG A 577 -5.01 -17.20 -20.73
CA ARG A 577 -5.67 -18.27 -19.95
C ARG A 577 -6.50 -17.76 -18.77
#